data_AF-A0A355V5Q6-F1
#
_entry.id   AF-A0A355V5Q6-F1
#
_cell.length_a   1.000
_cell.length_b   1.000
_cell.length_c   1.000
_cell.angle_alpha   90.00
_cell.angle_beta   90.00
_cell.angle_gamma   90.00
#
_symmetry.space_group_name_H-M   'P 1'
#
loop_
_entity.id
_entity.type
_entity.pdbx_description
1 polymer ?
#
loop_
_entity_poly.entity_id
_entity_poly.type
_entity_poly.pdbx_seq_one_letter_code
_entity_poly.pdbx_strand_id
1 'polypeptide(L)'
;MKVLLSWLKEFVDIDVTAEELQKKLFGCGFEVEELYEVGKDVSGVVVGEVTECEPVEGTHLHLCKVDCGDKGEFQICCGAD
;
A
#
# COMPACT_ATOMS: atom_id res chain seq x y z
N MET A 1 14.95 12.48 -0.29
CA MET A 1 14.73 11.33 0.62
C MET A 1 13.23 11.21 0.88
N LYS A 2 12.65 10.01 0.88
CA LYS A 2 11.23 9.81 1.22
C LYS A 2 11.11 9.17 2.60
N VAL A 3 10.13 9.64 3.39
CA VAL A 3 9.87 9.18 4.75
C VAL A 3 8.38 9.09 4.96
N LEU A 4 7.91 8.06 5.67
CA LEU A 4 6.51 7.94 6.05
C LEU A 4 6.24 8.85 7.26
N LEU A 5 5.18 9.66 7.19
CA LEU A 5 4.79 10.51 8.31
C LEU A 5 4.41 9.67 9.55
N SER A 6 3.80 8.50 9.36
CA SER A 6 3.51 7.56 10.45
C SER A 6 4.78 7.12 11.17
N TRP A 7 5.83 6.79 10.42
CA TRP A 7 7.10 6.37 11.00
C TRP A 7 7.79 7.53 11.73
N LEU A 8 7.76 8.75 11.19
CA LEU A 8 8.33 9.92 11.86
C LEU A 8 7.65 10.21 13.21
N LYS A 9 6.32 10.00 13.29
CA LYS A 9 5.54 10.14 14.53
C LYS A 9 5.92 9.16 15.63
N GLU A 10 6.63 8.07 15.31
CA GLU A 10 7.16 7.15 16.33
C GLU A 10 8.37 7.73 17.07
N PHE A 11 9.04 8.76 16.51
CA PHE A 11 10.24 9.36 17.09
C PHE A 11 9.99 10.73 17.72
N VAL A 12 8.98 11.46 17.27
CA VAL A 12 8.66 12.79 17.79
C VAL A 12 7.16 13.06 17.68
N ASP A 13 6.62 13.80 18.64
CA ASP A 13 5.22 14.21 18.62
C ASP A 13 4.98 15.23 17.50
N ILE A 14 4.08 14.87 16.57
CA ILE A 14 3.64 15.72 15.46
C ILE A 14 2.11 15.76 15.47
N ASP A 15 1.57 16.90 15.89
CA ASP A 15 0.14 17.16 16.08
C ASP A 15 -0.51 18.01 14.97
N VAL A 16 0.26 18.31 13.91
CA VAL A 16 -0.18 19.12 12.76
C VAL A 16 -0.51 18.26 11.53
N THR A 17 -1.16 18.86 10.53
CA THR A 17 -1.39 18.18 9.24
C THR A 17 -0.09 18.00 8.46
N ALA A 18 -0.09 17.12 7.45
CA ALA A 18 1.08 16.91 6.60
C ALA A 18 1.48 18.18 5.83
N GLU A 19 0.51 18.97 5.38
CA GLU A 19 0.71 20.24 4.68
C GLU A 19 1.29 21.32 5.60
N GLU A 20 0.86 21.35 6.86
CA GLU A 20 1.41 22.26 7.87
C GLU A 20 2.84 21.86 8.26
N LEU A 21 3.09 20.56 8.41
CA LEU A 21 4.43 20.04 8.67
C LEU A 21 5.39 20.41 7.54
N GLN A 22 4.96 20.24 6.28
CA GLN A 22 5.73 20.65 5.10
C GLN A 22 6.18 22.12 5.20
N LYS A 23 5.26 23.03 5.53
CA LYS A 23 5.58 24.47 5.67
C LYS A 23 6.58 24.73 6.80
N LYS A 24 6.43 24.04 7.94
CA LYS A 24 7.36 24.16 9.08
C LYS A 24 8.75 23.66 8.73
N LEU A 25 8.87 22.51 8.06
CA LEU A 25 10.14 21.95 7.60
C LEU A 25 10.87 22.93 6.68
N PHE A 26 10.18 23.50 5.68
CA PHE A 26 10.74 24.54 4.82
C PHE A 26 11.24 25.75 5.62
N GLY A 27 10.45 26.21 6.60
CA GLY A 27 10.85 27.33 7.48
C GLY A 27 12.11 27.05 8.31
N CYS A 28 12.42 25.78 8.57
CA CYS A 28 13.63 25.34 9.26
C CYS A 28 14.80 25.00 8.31
N GLY A 29 14.66 25.25 7.00
CA GLY A 29 15.69 24.96 6.00
C GLY A 29 15.68 23.52 5.46
N PHE A 30 14.65 22.73 5.79
CA PHE A 30 14.44 21.40 5.22
C PHE A 30 13.44 21.48 4.06
N GLU A 31 13.95 21.46 2.84
CA GLU A 31 13.13 21.46 1.64
C GLU A 31 12.32 20.16 1.50
N VAL A 32 11.05 20.29 1.16
CA VAL A 32 10.13 19.18 0.87
C VAL A 32 9.68 19.30 -0.58
N GLU A 33 10.30 18.50 -1.44
CA GLU A 33 10.04 18.52 -2.88
C GLU A 33 8.62 18.01 -3.21
N GLU A 34 8.16 16.97 -2.50
CA GLU A 34 6.93 16.26 -2.84
C GLU A 34 6.20 15.77 -1.57
N LEU A 35 4.87 15.82 -1.61
CA LEU A 35 3.99 15.27 -0.58
C LEU A 35 3.01 14.29 -1.21
N TYR A 36 2.99 13.05 -0.71
CA TYR A 36 2.15 11.97 -1.23
C TYR A 36 1.30 11.34 -0.15
N GLU A 37 0.03 11.13 -0.46
CA GLU A 37 -0.89 10.35 0.35
C GLU A 37 -0.94 8.91 -0.20
N VAL A 38 -0.48 7.96 0.61
CA VAL A 38 -0.42 6.54 0.22
C VAL A 38 -1.84 5.97 0.17
N GLY A 39 -2.23 5.42 -0.97
CA GLY A 39 -3.51 4.72 -1.13
C GLY A 39 -4.72 5.62 -1.43
N LYS A 40 -4.52 6.92 -1.68
CA LYS A 40 -5.59 7.90 -1.94
C LYS A 40 -6.63 7.43 -2.97
N ASP A 41 -6.17 6.79 -4.04
CA ASP A 41 -7.02 6.38 -5.17
C ASP A 41 -7.36 4.87 -5.15
N VAL A 42 -7.02 4.15 -4.07
CA VAL A 42 -7.22 2.71 -3.96
C VAL A 42 -8.46 2.43 -3.12
N SER A 43 -9.40 1.65 -3.67
CA SER A 43 -10.62 1.23 -2.96
C SER A 43 -10.98 -0.21 -3.29
N GLY A 44 -11.74 -0.86 -2.40
CA GLY A 44 -12.22 -2.23 -2.61
C GLY A 44 -11.16 -3.33 -2.46
N VAL A 45 -9.93 -3.00 -2.06
CA VAL A 45 -8.87 -3.98 -1.80
C VAL A 45 -9.05 -4.59 -0.42
N VAL A 46 -8.97 -5.91 -0.35
CA VAL A 46 -9.06 -6.70 0.88
C VAL A 46 -7.90 -7.69 0.96
N VAL A 47 -7.65 -8.21 2.16
CA VAL A 47 -6.72 -9.33 2.35
C VAL A 47 -7.44 -10.62 1.95
N GLY A 48 -6.75 -11.49 1.21
CA GLY A 48 -7.22 -12.83 0.88
C GLY A 48 -6.09 -13.85 1.02
N GLU A 49 -6.47 -15.10 1.24
CA GLU A 49 -5.58 -16.26 1.37
C GLU A 49 -5.69 -17.14 0.13
N VAL A 50 -4.55 -17.53 -0.45
CA VAL A 50 -4.52 -18.47 -1.58
C VAL A 50 -4.68 -19.90 -1.03
N THR A 51 -5.80 -20.53 -1.35
CA THR A 51 -6.13 -21.89 -0.89
C THR A 51 -5.70 -22.97 -1.89
N GLU A 52 -5.73 -22.66 -3.19
CA GLU A 52 -5.30 -23.53 -4.27
C GLU A 52 -4.53 -22.72 -5.33
N CYS A 53 -3.53 -23.33 -5.96
CA CYS A 53 -2.69 -22.69 -6.99
C CYS A 53 -2.28 -23.75 -8.03
N GLU A 54 -2.87 -23.67 -9.22
CA GLU A 54 -2.63 -24.62 -10.30
C GLU A 54 -1.95 -23.95 -11.50
N PRO A 55 -0.92 -24.58 -12.11
CA PRO A 55 -0.27 -24.02 -13.29
C PRO A 55 -1.20 -24.08 -14.52
N VAL A 56 -1.20 -23.01 -15.32
CA VAL A 56 -1.88 -23.00 -16.62
C VAL A 56 -0.90 -23.48 -17.69
N GLU A 57 -1.16 -24.68 -18.23
CA GLU A 57 -0.28 -25.34 -19.21
C GLU A 57 0.08 -24.41 -20.38
N GLY A 58 1.37 -24.37 -20.72
CA GLY A 58 1.88 -23.55 -21.83
C GLY A 58 2.03 -22.05 -21.53
N THR A 59 1.86 -21.62 -20.27
CA THR A 59 2.04 -20.22 -19.84
C THR A 59 2.89 -20.13 -18.56
N HIS A 60 3.21 -18.91 -18.11
CA HIS A 60 3.82 -18.63 -16.80
C HIS A 60 2.76 -18.30 -15.73
N LEU A 61 1.48 -18.55 -16.02
CA LEU A 61 0.37 -18.15 -15.18
C LEU A 61 -0.07 -19.29 -14.27
N HIS A 62 -0.64 -18.90 -13.14
CA HIS A 62 -1.30 -19.78 -12.20
C HIS A 62 -2.77 -19.39 -12.08
N LEU A 63 -3.64 -20.40 -12.02
CA LEU A 63 -5.03 -20.25 -11.63
C LEU A 63 -5.12 -20.46 -10.12
N CYS A 64 -5.34 -19.38 -9.39
CA CYS A 64 -5.42 -19.38 -7.94
C CYS A 64 -6.89 -19.35 -7.49
N LYS A 65 -7.18 -20.10 -6.44
CA LYS A 65 -8.41 -19.96 -5.66
C LYS A 65 -8.07 -19.19 -4.39
N VAL A 66 -8.78 -18.11 -4.15
CA VAL A 66 -8.46 -17.13 -3.11
C VAL A 66 -9.69 -16.90 -2.24
N ASP A 67 -9.56 -17.22 -0.96
CA ASP A 67 -10.56 -16.92 0.06
C ASP A 67 -10.37 -15.49 0.56
N CYS A 68 -11.36 -14.63 0.37
CA CYS A 68 -11.37 -13.24 0.83
C CYS A 68 -12.30 -13.03 2.05
N GLY A 69 -12.51 -14.08 2.85
CA GLY A 69 -13.32 -14.08 4.06
C GLY A 69 -14.78 -13.69 3.77
N ASP A 70 -15.28 -12.65 4.42
CA ASP A 70 -16.66 -12.17 4.24
C ASP A 70 -16.97 -11.69 2.80
N LYS A 71 -15.95 -11.48 1.96
CA LYS A 71 -16.15 -11.16 0.53
C LYS A 71 -16.41 -12.40 -0.32
N GLY A 72 -16.15 -13.60 0.20
CA GLY A 72 -16.31 -14.87 -0.49
C GLY A 72 -15.02 -15.35 -1.15
N GLU A 73 -15.16 -16.45 -1.89
CA GLU A 73 -14.08 -17.13 -2.57
C GLU A 73 -14.07 -16.78 -4.06
N PHE A 74 -12.88 -16.50 -4.59
CA PHE A 74 -12.69 -16.03 -5.96
C PHE A 74 -11.63 -16.85 -6.69
N GLN A 75 -11.83 -17.00 -8.00
CA GLN A 75 -10.80 -17.51 -8.89
C GLN A 75 -10.02 -16.34 -9.50
N ILE A 76 -8.70 -16.32 -9.34
CA ILE A 76 -7.81 -15.23 -9.75
C ILE A 76 -6.67 -15.81 -10.60
N CYS A 77 -6.43 -15.23 -11.77
CA CYS A 77 -5.24 -15.54 -12.57
C CYS A 77 -4.07 -14.68 -12.12
N CYS A 78 -2.94 -15.29 -11.75
CA CYS A 78 -1.75 -14.60 -11.26
C CYS A 78 -0.49 -15.06 -12.02
N GLY A 79 0.40 -14.13 -12.34
CA GLY A 79 1.69 -14.40 -12.99
C GLY A 79 2.89 -13.86 -12.21
N ALA A 80 2.73 -13.60 -10.91
CA ALA A 80 3.84 -13.21 -10.05
C ALA A 80 4.75 -14.42 -9.80
N ASP A 81 6.06 -14.18 -9.83
CA ASP A 81 7.12 -15.16 -9.51
C ASP A 81 7.35 -15.28 -7.98
#